data_AF-A0A348G5X7-F1
#
_entry.id   AF-A0A348G5X7-F1
#
_cell.length_a   1.000
_cell.length_b   1.000
_cell.length_c   1.000
_cell.angle_alpha   90.00
_cell.angle_beta   90.00
_cell.angle_gamma   90.00
#
_symmetry.space_group_name_H-M   'P 1'
#
loop_
_entity.id
_entity.type
_entity.pdbx_description
1 polymer ?
#
loop_
_entity_poly.entity_id
_entity_poly.type
_entity_poly.pdbx_seq_one_letter_code
_entity_poly.pdbx_strand_id
1 'polypeptide(L)'
;MKTFVAIVCMLAITTAVYGFDLERVHNFHQNMVKCSVELGEEVIMYRSEIFQCALRNDYRMYDPTMYDTGVHIQKSMLKLIEDCIIKDAEVQWAQGYYRKCYNKYIYNSTATGRQRDERIITCSLSIIFHFEEPKPEDVE
;
A
#
# COMPACT_ATOMS: atom_id res chain seq x y z
N MET A 1 2.24 -1.84 35.45
CA MET A 1 3.50 -2.36 34.88
C MET A 1 3.37 -3.74 34.26
N LYS A 2 2.92 -4.79 34.97
CA LYS A 2 2.86 -6.17 34.43
C LYS A 2 1.99 -6.33 33.17
N THR A 3 0.84 -5.65 33.10
CA THR A 3 -0.05 -5.68 31.93
C THR A 3 0.54 -4.97 30.71
N PHE A 4 1.24 -3.86 30.92
CA PHE A 4 1.91 -3.12 29.83
C PHE A 4 3.04 -3.95 29.21
N VAL A 5 3.82 -4.66 30.03
CA VAL A 5 4.90 -5.54 29.55
C VAL A 5 4.33 -6.66 28.67
N ALA A 6 3.20 -7.26 29.07
CA ALA A 6 2.56 -8.31 28.27
C ALA A 6 2.08 -7.81 26.89
N ILE A 7 1.50 -6.60 26.82
CA ILE A 7 1.05 -5.99 25.57
C ILE A 7 2.25 -5.68 24.66
N VAL A 8 3.32 -5.10 25.20
CA VAL A 8 4.54 -4.80 24.44
C VAL A 8 5.22 -6.07 23.94
N CYS A 9 5.27 -7.13 24.74
CA CYS A 9 5.82 -8.42 24.32
C CYS A 9 4.99 -9.06 23.21
N MET A 10 3.66 -9.04 23.30
CA MET A 10 2.80 -9.58 22.24
C MET A 10 2.97 -8.80 20.93
N LEU A 11 3.01 -7.46 20.99
CA LEU A 11 3.29 -6.62 19.83
C LEU A 11 4.65 -6.93 19.20
N ALA A 12 5.70 -7.03 20.03
CA ALA A 12 7.05 -7.37 19.58
C ALA A 12 7.13 -8.78 18.97
N ILE A 13 6.36 -9.74 19.48
CA ILE A 13 6.27 -11.09 18.92
C ILE A 13 5.54 -11.04 17.58
N THR A 14 4.44 -10.30 17.45
CA THR A 14 3.76 -10.16 16.15
C THR A 14 4.62 -9.50 15.08
N THR A 15 5.39 -8.46 15.43
CA THR A 15 6.30 -7.81 14.47
C THR A 15 7.48 -8.72 14.11
N ALA A 16 8.03 -9.47 15.07
CA ALA A 16 9.17 -10.36 14.84
C ALA A 16 8.79 -11.68 14.14
N VAL A 17 7.61 -12.25 14.42
CA VAL A 17 7.18 -13.55 13.89
C VAL A 17 6.53 -13.42 12.51
N TYR A 18 5.75 -12.36 12.28
CA TYR A 18 5.06 -12.16 11.00
C TYR A 18 5.77 -11.20 10.06
N GLY A 19 6.88 -10.57 10.49
CA GLY A 19 7.62 -9.60 9.67
C GLY A 19 6.80 -8.36 9.30
N PHE A 20 5.78 -8.06 10.12
CA PHE A 20 4.84 -6.95 9.94
C PHE A 20 5.49 -5.63 10.38
N ASP A 21 5.68 -4.70 9.43
CA ASP A 21 6.25 -3.37 9.69
C ASP A 21 5.14 -2.35 10.03
N LEU A 22 4.77 -2.30 11.32
CA LEU A 22 3.71 -1.42 11.82
C LEU A 22 4.03 0.07 11.60
N GLU A 23 5.30 0.45 11.68
CA GLU A 23 5.75 1.83 11.43
C GLU A 23 5.47 2.23 9.98
N ARG A 24 5.75 1.32 9.03
CA ARG A 24 5.50 1.56 7.62
C ARG A 24 4.02 1.70 7.30
N VAL A 25 3.16 0.85 7.88
CA VAL A 25 1.69 0.96 7.71
C VAL A 25 1.20 2.29 8.26
N HIS A 26 1.67 2.69 9.44
CA HIS A 26 1.33 3.97 10.05
C HIS A 26 1.73 5.16 9.17
N ASN A 27 2.98 5.15 8.66
CA ASN A 27 3.48 6.20 7.79
C ASN A 27 2.71 6.26 6.46
N PHE A 28 2.37 5.10 5.89
CA PHE A 28 1.56 5.04 4.68
C PHE A 28 0.17 5.66 4.90
N HIS A 29 -0.50 5.34 6.02
CA HIS A 29 -1.77 5.96 6.38
C HIS A 29 -1.65 7.49 6.57
N GLN A 30 -0.61 7.96 7.28
CA GLN A 30 -0.36 9.39 7.44
C GLN A 30 -0.13 10.10 6.10
N ASN A 31 0.60 9.46 5.19
CA ASN A 31 0.82 9.97 3.83
C ASN A 31 -0.48 10.04 3.04
N MET A 32 -1.36 9.04 3.15
CA MET A 32 -2.71 9.06 2.54
C MET A 32 -3.55 10.23 3.06
N VAL A 33 -3.59 10.43 4.38
CA VAL A 33 -4.31 11.56 5.00
C VAL A 33 -3.77 12.89 4.50
N LYS A 34 -2.44 13.07 4.55
CA LYS A 34 -1.79 14.29 4.09
C LYS A 34 -2.10 14.60 2.62
N CYS A 35 -1.96 13.59 1.75
CA CYS A 35 -2.24 13.74 0.32
C CYS A 35 -3.71 14.01 0.02
N SER A 36 -4.63 13.44 0.81
CA SER A 36 -6.06 13.73 0.69
C SER A 36 -6.34 15.22 0.96
N VAL A 37 -5.78 15.75 2.05
CA VAL A 37 -5.92 17.16 2.43
C VAL A 37 -5.26 18.10 1.41
N GLU A 38 -4.06 17.76 0.93
CA GLU A 38 -3.36 18.54 -0.10
C GLU A 38 -4.14 18.61 -1.44
N LEU A 39 -4.92 17.57 -1.73
CA LEU A 39 -5.78 17.50 -2.92
C LEU A 39 -7.20 18.05 -2.68
N GLY A 40 -7.46 18.64 -1.51
CA GLY A 40 -8.72 19.32 -1.19
C GLY A 40 -9.84 18.39 -0.73
N GLU A 41 -9.54 17.17 -0.32
CA GLU A 41 -10.54 16.23 0.18
C GLU A 41 -10.68 16.29 1.71
N GLU A 42 -11.93 16.20 2.18
CA GLU A 42 -12.26 16.22 3.61
C GLU A 42 -12.12 14.84 4.28
N VAL A 43 -12.15 13.77 3.49
CA VAL A 43 -12.02 12.37 3.93
C VAL A 43 -10.98 11.64 3.09
N ILE A 44 -10.41 10.55 3.61
CA ILE A 44 -9.52 9.69 2.83
C ILE A 44 -10.35 9.08 1.68
N MET A 45 -9.99 9.44 0.45
CA MET A 45 -10.56 8.79 -0.73
C MET A 45 -9.53 7.87 -1.37
N TYR A 46 -9.94 6.65 -1.71
CA TYR A 46 -9.08 5.68 -2.41
C TYR A 46 -9.05 5.96 -3.91
N ARG A 47 -8.44 7.09 -4.29
CA ARG A 47 -8.23 7.50 -5.68
C ARG A 47 -6.77 7.35 -6.08
N SER A 48 -6.52 7.12 -7.36
CA SER A 48 -5.18 6.86 -7.89
C SER A 48 -4.20 8.00 -7.59
N GLU A 49 -4.67 9.24 -7.60
CA GLU A 49 -3.88 10.45 -7.35
C GLU A 49 -3.43 10.53 -5.89
N ILE A 50 -4.34 10.21 -4.96
CA ILE A 50 -4.05 10.20 -3.52
C ILE A 50 -3.05 9.08 -3.21
N PHE A 51 -3.26 7.88 -3.78
CA PHE A 51 -2.30 6.79 -3.66
C PHE A 51 -0.94 7.16 -4.23
N GLN A 52 -0.89 7.69 -5.44
CA GLN A 52 0.37 8.07 -6.06
C GLN A 52 1.11 9.12 -5.22
N CYS A 53 0.41 10.12 -4.69
CA CYS A 53 0.98 11.08 -3.77
C CYS A 53 1.52 10.40 -2.50
N ALA A 54 0.74 9.51 -1.88
CA ALA A 54 1.12 8.87 -0.62
C ALA A 54 2.36 7.98 -0.78
N LEU A 55 2.44 7.25 -1.89
CA LEU A 55 3.59 6.44 -2.25
C LEU A 55 4.82 7.29 -2.52
N ARG A 56 4.66 8.46 -3.16
CA ARG A 56 5.78 9.39 -3.40
C ARG A 56 6.34 9.91 -2.08
N ASN A 57 5.49 10.19 -1.10
CA ASN A 57 5.95 10.57 0.24
C ASN A 57 6.64 9.42 1.02
N ASP A 58 6.65 8.18 0.51
CA ASP A 58 7.47 7.07 1.03
C ASP A 58 8.75 6.91 0.20
N TYR A 59 9.89 7.32 0.78
CA TYR A 59 11.21 7.25 0.16
C TYR A 59 11.65 5.82 -0.24
N ARG A 60 11.00 4.78 0.29
CA ARG A 60 11.27 3.38 -0.05
C ARG A 60 10.56 2.93 -1.32
N MET A 61 9.58 3.71 -1.81
CA MET A 61 8.73 3.34 -2.93
C MET A 61 9.32 3.72 -4.29
N TYR A 62 10.21 4.70 -4.37
CA TYR A 62 10.79 5.15 -5.63
C TYR A 62 12.30 5.16 -5.55
N ASP A 63 12.97 4.94 -6.68
CA ASP A 63 14.40 5.20 -6.79
C ASP A 63 14.63 6.71 -6.60
N PRO A 64 15.49 7.14 -5.65
CA PRO A 64 15.77 8.56 -5.43
C PRO A 64 16.27 9.29 -6.68
N THR A 65 16.90 8.57 -7.60
CA THR A 65 17.42 9.12 -8.86
C THR A 65 16.35 9.26 -9.95
N MET A 66 15.19 8.64 -9.77
CA MET A 66 14.08 8.64 -10.73
C MET A 66 12.76 9.09 -10.11
N TYR A 67 12.79 9.79 -8.98
CA TYR A 67 11.59 10.12 -8.20
C TYR A 67 10.45 10.70 -9.05
N ASP A 68 10.73 11.69 -9.92
CA ASP A 68 9.70 12.36 -10.74
C ASP A 68 9.33 11.66 -12.05
N THR A 69 10.13 10.68 -12.47
CA THR A 69 10.03 10.06 -13.81
C THR A 69 9.85 8.56 -13.79
N GLY A 70 10.02 7.93 -12.62
CA GLY A 70 10.07 6.50 -12.41
C GLY A 70 8.72 5.88 -12.07
N VAL A 71 8.70 4.56 -12.17
CA VAL A 71 7.64 3.69 -11.64
C VAL A 71 8.06 3.28 -10.23
N HIS A 72 7.11 3.15 -9.31
CA HIS A 72 7.42 2.64 -7.98
C HIS A 72 8.11 1.26 -8.03
N ILE A 73 9.00 1.02 -7.07
CA ILE A 73 9.76 -0.21 -6.95
C ILE A 73 8.79 -1.36 -6.64
N GLN A 74 8.69 -2.32 -7.56
CA GLN A 74 7.75 -3.43 -7.47
C GLN A 74 7.88 -4.20 -6.14
N LYS A 75 9.11 -4.47 -5.70
CA LYS A 75 9.39 -5.18 -4.43
C LYS A 75 8.88 -4.40 -3.22
N SER A 76 9.05 -3.07 -3.21
CA SER A 76 8.58 -2.22 -2.12
C SER A 76 7.05 -2.23 -2.03
N MET A 77 6.35 -2.20 -3.18
CA MET A 77 4.89 -2.31 -3.20
C MET A 77 4.40 -3.67 -2.72
N LEU A 78 5.03 -4.77 -3.17
CA LEU A 78 4.69 -6.12 -2.69
C LEU A 78 4.84 -6.26 -1.18
N LYS A 79 5.88 -5.64 -0.62
CA LYS A 79 6.10 -5.60 0.82
C LYS A 79 5.04 -4.74 1.52
N LEU A 80 4.66 -3.59 0.96
CA LEU A 80 3.58 -2.76 1.50
C LEU A 80 2.25 -3.52 1.54
N ILE A 81 1.93 -4.31 0.51
CA ILE A 81 0.73 -5.16 0.49
C ILE A 81 0.78 -6.21 1.62
N GLU A 82 1.92 -6.85 1.83
CA GLU A 82 2.12 -7.80 2.94
C GLU A 82 2.01 -7.10 4.31
N ASP A 83 2.53 -5.89 4.43
CA ASP A 83 2.46 -5.11 5.66
C ASP A 83 1.04 -4.60 5.93
N CYS A 84 0.20 -4.35 4.93
CA CYS A 84 -1.15 -3.81 5.11
C CYS A 84 -2.26 -4.86 5.28
N ILE A 85 -2.04 -6.12 4.90
CA ILE A 85 -3.06 -7.18 4.90
C ILE A 85 -2.68 -8.25 5.92
N ILE A 86 -3.61 -8.58 6.83
CA ILE A 86 -3.34 -9.50 7.95
C ILE A 86 -3.39 -10.98 7.53
N LYS A 87 -4.29 -11.36 6.61
CA LYS A 87 -4.52 -12.76 6.26
C LYS A 87 -3.64 -13.20 5.10
N ASP A 88 -2.83 -14.25 5.30
CA ASP A 88 -1.88 -14.75 4.29
C ASP A 88 -2.52 -15.06 2.92
N ALA A 89 -3.71 -15.67 2.91
CA ALA A 89 -4.42 -15.97 1.65
C ALA A 89 -4.81 -14.69 0.89
N GLU A 90 -5.17 -13.63 1.61
CA GLU A 90 -5.51 -12.32 1.06
C GLU A 90 -4.26 -11.59 0.56
N VAL A 91 -3.13 -11.70 1.27
CA VAL A 91 -1.81 -11.20 0.83
C VAL A 91 -1.43 -11.86 -0.51
N GLN A 92 -1.52 -13.18 -0.61
CA GLN A 92 -1.17 -13.91 -1.84
C GLN A 92 -2.02 -13.47 -3.03
N TRP A 93 -3.34 -13.33 -2.82
CA TRP A 93 -4.25 -12.83 -3.85
C TRP A 93 -3.88 -11.40 -4.27
N ALA A 94 -3.69 -10.49 -3.31
CA ALA A 94 -3.40 -9.08 -3.57
C ALA A 94 -2.07 -8.89 -4.29
N GLN A 95 -1.01 -9.58 -3.84
CA GLN A 95 0.29 -9.57 -4.52
C GLN A 95 0.19 -10.15 -5.93
N GLY A 96 -0.57 -11.23 -6.12
CA GLY A 96 -0.82 -11.82 -7.43
C GLY A 96 -1.55 -10.86 -8.38
N TYR A 97 -2.58 -10.17 -7.87
CA TYR A 97 -3.33 -9.17 -8.62
C TYR A 97 -2.45 -7.97 -9.00
N TYR A 98 -1.69 -7.43 -8.03
CA TYR A 98 -0.75 -6.35 -8.28
C TYR A 98 0.30 -6.71 -9.34
N ARG A 99 0.89 -7.92 -9.29
CA ARG A 99 1.84 -8.38 -10.32
C ARG A 99 1.22 -8.39 -11.71
N LYS A 100 -0.06 -8.78 -11.85
CA LYS A 100 -0.77 -8.72 -13.14
C LYS A 100 -0.86 -7.28 -13.65
N CYS A 101 -1.24 -6.33 -12.79
CA CYS A 101 -1.28 -4.90 -13.14
C CYS A 101 0.09 -4.36 -13.52
N TYR A 102 1.12 -4.65 -12.72
CA TYR A 102 2.49 -4.23 -12.99
C TYR A 102 2.98 -4.74 -14.35
N ASN A 103 2.88 -6.04 -14.60
CA ASN A 103 3.34 -6.67 -15.85
C ASN A 103 2.58 -6.17 -17.08
N LYS A 104 1.29 -5.85 -16.93
CA LYS A 104 0.46 -5.29 -18.01
C LYS A 104 0.93 -3.92 -18.48
N TYR A 105 1.44 -3.08 -17.58
CA TYR A 105 1.72 -1.67 -17.89
C TYR A 105 3.22 -1.29 -17.86
N ILE A 106 4.09 -2.07 -17.24
CA ILE A 106 5.53 -1.73 -17.11
C ILE A 106 6.26 -1.65 -18.45
N TYR A 107 5.91 -2.51 -19.40
CA TYR A 107 6.52 -2.55 -20.75
C TYR A 107 5.82 -1.65 -21.77
N ASN A 108 4.91 -0.78 -21.32
CA ASN A 108 4.20 0.12 -22.21
C ASN A 108 5.15 1.22 -22.72
N SER A 109 5.68 1.02 -23.93
CA SER A 109 6.71 1.87 -24.55
C SER A 109 6.22 3.25 -24.98
N THR A 110 4.90 3.46 -25.05
CA THR A 110 4.31 4.75 -25.47
C THR A 110 4.00 5.67 -24.29
N ALA A 111 4.11 5.19 -23.05
CA ALA A 111 3.85 5.96 -21.84
C ALA A 111 5.15 6.44 -21.18
N THR A 112 5.14 7.63 -20.57
CA THR A 112 6.24 8.05 -19.67
C THR A 112 6.24 7.17 -18.41
N GLY A 113 7.35 7.16 -17.65
CA GLY A 113 7.38 6.36 -16.42
C GLY A 113 6.31 6.76 -15.40
N ARG A 114 6.02 8.06 -15.26
CA ARG A 114 4.90 8.57 -14.44
C ARG A 114 3.53 8.07 -14.93
N GLN A 115 3.29 8.07 -16.24
CA GLN A 115 2.04 7.54 -16.81
C GLN A 115 1.93 6.02 -16.66
N ARG A 116 3.04 5.29 -16.75
CA ARG A 116 3.06 3.85 -16.44
C ARG A 116 2.72 3.61 -14.98
N ASP A 117 3.33 4.37 -14.08
CA ASP A 117 3.11 4.31 -12.64
C ASP A 117 1.64 4.52 -12.28
N GLU A 118 1.03 5.58 -12.80
CA GLU A 118 -0.38 5.89 -12.64
C GLU A 118 -1.28 4.75 -13.12
N ARG A 119 -1.03 4.21 -14.32
CA ARG A 119 -1.81 3.07 -14.86
C ARG A 119 -1.68 1.82 -13.99
N ILE A 120 -0.49 1.55 -13.45
CA ILE A 120 -0.27 0.42 -12.53
C ILE A 120 -1.07 0.63 -11.24
N ILE A 121 -1.01 1.82 -10.66
CA ILE A 121 -1.73 2.18 -9.43
C ILE A 121 -3.25 2.08 -9.65
N THR A 122 -3.78 2.74 -10.68
CA THR A 122 -5.22 2.70 -11.00
C THR A 122 -5.72 1.28 -11.21
N CYS A 123 -4.97 0.44 -11.94
CA CYS A 123 -5.31 -0.98 -12.09
C CYS A 123 -5.37 -1.70 -10.74
N SER A 124 -4.44 -1.38 -9.83
CA SER A 124 -4.27 -2.06 -8.54
C SER A 124 -5.25 -1.59 -7.46
N LEU A 125 -5.97 -0.48 -7.65
CA LEU A 125 -6.94 0.04 -6.67
C LEU A 125 -8.04 -0.98 -6.32
N SER A 126 -8.39 -1.88 -7.24
CA SER A 126 -9.35 -2.96 -7.00
C SER A 126 -8.98 -3.86 -5.82
N ILE A 127 -7.69 -3.90 -5.43
CA ILE A 127 -7.25 -4.63 -4.23
C ILE A 127 -7.90 -4.08 -2.97
N ILE A 128 -8.05 -2.75 -2.87
CA ILE A 128 -8.62 -2.09 -1.69
C ILE A 128 -10.10 -2.42 -1.58
N PHE A 129 -10.84 -2.22 -2.67
CA PHE A 129 -12.28 -2.47 -2.71
C PHE A 129 -12.63 -3.94 -2.47
N HIS A 130 -11.71 -4.87 -2.77
CA HIS A 130 -11.91 -6.29 -2.46
C HIS A 130 -11.93 -6.59 -0.95
N PHE A 131 -11.27 -5.75 -0.13
CA PHE A 131 -11.18 -5.94 1.32
C PHE A 131 -12.06 -5.00 2.14
N GLU A 132 -12.61 -3.95 1.53
CA GLU A 132 -13.53 -3.01 2.19
C GLU A 132 -15.01 -3.43 2.16
N GLU A 133 -15.37 -4.46 1.39
CA GLU A 133 -16.71 -5.03 1.48
C GLU A 133 -16.89 -5.70 2.86
N PRO A 134 -17.91 -5.30 3.66
CA PRO A 134 -18.22 -6.02 4.89
C PRO A 134 -18.52 -7.47 4.52
N LYS A 135 -17.78 -8.41 5.11
CA LYS A 135 -18.13 -9.82 4.95
C LYS A 135 -19.48 -10.01 5.65
N PRO A 136 -20.42 -10.79 5.09
CA PRO A 136 -21.73 -11.04 5.71
C PRO A 136 -21.65 -11.58 7.15
N GLU A 137 -20.48 -12.09 7.54
CA GLU A 137 -20.14 -12.65 8.85
C GLU A 137 -19.87 -11.58 9.93
N ASP A 138 -19.69 -10.30 9.55
CA ASP A 138 -19.42 -9.19 10.49
C ASP A 138 -20.70 -8.42 10.87
N VAL A 139 -21.88 -8.89 10.44
CA VAL A 139 -23.21 -8.37 10.78
C VAL A 139 -23.95 -9.44 11.59
N GLU A 140 -23.49 -9.71 12.80
CA GLU A 140 -24.25 -10.47 13.81
C GLU A 140 -24.19 -9.78 15.18
#